data_AF-F0YKG3-F1
#
_entry.id   AF-F0YKG3-F1
#
_cell.length_a   1.000
_cell.length_b   1.000
_cell.length_c   1.000
_cell.angle_alpha   90.00
_cell.angle_beta   90.00
_cell.angle_gamma   90.00
#
_symmetry.space_group_name_H-M   'P 1'
#
loop_
_entity.id
_entity.type
_entity.pdbx_description
1 polymer ?
#
loop_
_entity_poly.entity_id
_entity_poly.type
_entity_poly.pdbx_seq_one_letter_code
_entity_poly.pdbx_strand_id
1 'polypeptide(L)'
;MSGSYERLGGGWSTRERVVACVGVVATAALGGLALLRLPGGAGAPAPALVASTAAIDASPTKASLQFQLYKIALSVREGEAHAVHDLVNDTFAHVDPNFDLGCDGVKINGYLMSYGPQVHWVEASILSNDPQPIKYWQDYFEELNGDLSSWNAFMHNKVSMFTSNVTAPYLRMVENKIPLMLRTSDGYSGKASPTGELAHVLFQVAGRMYEIAGPVTAEVRSALGTDDWAPWSDFECPTAHMLDSNLDEYVTTYDGYVAAANTAMQKWAADKGYYPPMLSGVSVSAEHGASETLDDDDLVDDLQSIADVHSYAELETDACAITRIETVSAKGFRSPVRYVANALANDALATTDPATGEKTGLTVEDYNSYIWKTHAEIAGSYDNWAGWDHWMDQHIGLKYVGSDSCAVSHQLNANLTARGVAVGQRTTADYGAEKAIHWYTGYAGSMTWEYWVTGCPSYSTDSEADVCACHASNNDKIFLEETGANCTRFGEDKWLIHDRA
;
A
#
# COMPACT_ATOMS: atom_id res chain seq x y z
N MET A 1 -36.63 35.64 43.22
CA MET A 1 -37.47 34.78 42.36
C MET A 1 -36.65 33.53 42.08
N SER A 2 -36.51 32.54 42.97
CA SER A 2 -37.43 31.53 43.55
C SER A 2 -37.97 30.51 42.55
N GLY A 3 -37.66 29.23 42.80
CA GLY A 3 -38.14 28.00 42.14
C GLY A 3 -36.98 27.23 41.50
N SER A 4 -36.25 26.27 42.05
CA SER A 4 -36.47 25.19 43.05
C SER A 4 -37.54 24.16 42.67
N TYR A 5 -37.10 22.98 42.24
CA TYR A 5 -37.77 21.70 42.51
C TYR A 5 -36.75 20.66 42.97
N GLU A 6 -37.07 20.10 44.14
CA GLU A 6 -36.36 19.06 44.88
C GLU A 6 -36.69 17.65 44.40
N ARG A 7 -35.65 16.80 44.41
CA ARG A 7 -35.52 15.44 44.96
C ARG A 7 -36.73 14.49 45.00
N LEU A 8 -36.43 13.22 44.70
CA LEU A 8 -36.51 12.01 45.56
C LEU A 8 -35.66 10.93 44.82
N GLY A 9 -34.71 10.16 45.36
CA GLY A 9 -34.49 9.64 46.70
C GLY A 9 -34.74 8.12 46.70
N GLY A 10 -33.69 7.29 46.77
CA GLY A 10 -33.84 5.84 46.95
C GLY A 10 -32.55 5.03 46.76
N GLY A 11 -31.76 4.87 47.82
CA GLY A 11 -30.66 3.90 47.88
C GLY A 11 -31.13 2.49 48.28
N TRP A 12 -30.20 1.72 48.85
CA TRP A 12 -30.21 0.29 49.25
C TRP A 12 -29.72 -0.64 48.12
N SER A 13 -28.84 -1.62 48.32
CA SER A 13 -27.97 -2.04 49.42
C SER A 13 -27.01 -3.13 48.90
N THR A 14 -25.87 -3.27 49.57
CA THR A 14 -24.85 -4.32 49.45
C THR A 14 -25.33 -5.77 49.57
N ARG A 15 -24.70 -6.70 48.81
CA ARG A 15 -24.23 -8.07 49.17
C ARG A 15 -23.80 -8.85 47.92
N GLU A 16 -22.51 -9.19 47.80
CA GLU A 16 -21.89 -10.50 48.10
C GLU A 16 -22.01 -11.57 47.00
N ARG A 17 -20.82 -11.89 46.44
CA ARG A 17 -20.26 -13.21 46.05
C ARG A 17 -21.06 -14.10 45.07
N VAL A 18 -20.36 -14.57 44.03
CA VAL A 18 -19.89 -15.98 43.90
C VAL A 18 -19.04 -16.12 42.63
N VAL A 19 -17.89 -16.77 42.79
CA VAL A 19 -17.02 -17.31 41.73
C VAL A 19 -17.70 -18.52 41.10
N ALA A 20 -17.72 -18.60 39.75
CA ALA A 20 -17.91 -19.87 39.06
C ALA A 20 -17.14 -19.86 37.73
N CYS A 21 -15.98 -20.52 37.74
CA CYS A 21 -15.42 -21.14 36.55
C CYS A 21 -16.39 -22.23 36.07
N VAL A 22 -16.74 -22.23 34.79
CA VAL A 22 -17.25 -23.42 34.11
C VAL A 22 -16.48 -23.55 32.80
N GLY A 23 -15.57 -24.51 32.77
CA GLY A 23 -15.04 -25.05 31.53
C GLY A 23 -16.13 -25.88 30.86
N VAL A 24 -16.22 -25.76 29.54
CA VAL A 24 -16.96 -26.70 28.70
C VAL A 24 -15.96 -27.42 27.83
N VAL A 25 -15.77 -28.69 28.15
CA VAL A 25 -15.25 -29.73 27.28
C VAL A 25 -16.34 -30.04 26.26
N ALA A 26 -16.03 -29.95 24.97
CA ALA A 26 -16.85 -30.52 23.91
C ALA A 26 -16.01 -31.50 23.09
N THR A 27 -16.36 -32.78 23.25
CA THR A 27 -15.77 -33.93 22.58
C THR A 27 -16.34 -34.05 21.16
N ALA A 28 -15.43 -34.39 20.25
CA ALA A 28 -15.57 -34.80 18.85
C ALA A 28 -16.95 -35.28 18.33
N ALA A 29 -17.30 -34.79 17.14
CA ALA A 29 -18.04 -35.55 16.14
C ALA A 29 -17.19 -35.69 14.88
N LEU A 30 -16.77 -36.93 14.61
CA LEU A 30 -16.12 -37.39 13.39
C LEU A 30 -17.10 -37.30 12.22
N GLY A 31 -16.86 -36.38 11.28
CA GLY A 31 -17.50 -36.34 9.97
C GLY A 31 -16.41 -36.30 8.91
N GLY A 32 -16.24 -37.40 8.17
CA GLY A 32 -15.20 -37.54 7.16
C GLY A 32 -15.39 -36.56 6.00
N LEU A 33 -14.45 -35.63 5.85
CA LEU A 33 -14.25 -34.90 4.60
C LEU A 33 -13.46 -35.80 3.64
N ALA A 34 -14.07 -36.12 2.51
CA ALA A 34 -13.38 -36.73 1.38
C ALA A 34 -12.36 -35.73 0.80
N LEU A 35 -11.08 -35.94 1.09
CA LEU A 35 -9.96 -35.34 0.39
C LEU A 35 -10.00 -35.77 -1.08
N LEU A 36 -10.58 -34.93 -1.94
CA LEU A 36 -10.36 -34.98 -3.38
C LEU A 36 -8.92 -34.54 -3.65
N ARG A 37 -8.00 -35.52 -3.66
CA ARG A 37 -6.68 -35.37 -4.28
C ARG A 37 -6.89 -35.11 -5.76
N LEU A 38 -6.70 -33.86 -6.18
CA LEU A 38 -6.47 -33.55 -7.58
C LEU A 38 -5.16 -34.22 -8.02
N PRO A 39 -5.13 -34.89 -9.19
CA PRO A 39 -3.90 -35.49 -9.69
C PRO A 39 -2.88 -34.38 -9.97
N GLY A 40 -1.68 -34.53 -9.40
CA GLY A 40 -0.55 -33.65 -9.68
C GLY A 40 -0.25 -33.63 -11.18
N GLY A 41 -0.66 -32.54 -11.82
CA GLY A 41 -0.16 -32.17 -13.14
C GLY A 41 1.31 -31.79 -13.01
N ALA A 42 2.16 -32.41 -13.82
CA ALA A 42 3.53 -31.95 -13.98
C ALA A 42 3.48 -30.47 -14.39
N GLY A 43 4.15 -29.61 -13.62
CA GLY A 43 4.20 -28.17 -13.84
C GLY A 43 4.51 -27.88 -15.30
N ALA A 44 3.64 -27.10 -15.95
CA ALA A 44 3.97 -26.51 -17.23
C ALA A 44 5.26 -25.70 -17.02
N PRO A 45 6.27 -25.83 -17.90
CA PRO A 45 7.45 -24.99 -17.81
C PRO A 45 7.00 -23.54 -17.87
N ALA A 46 7.52 -22.72 -16.95
CA ALA A 46 7.30 -21.28 -16.94
C ALA A 46 7.48 -20.72 -18.37
N PRO A 47 6.61 -19.82 -18.83
CA PRO A 47 6.81 -19.17 -20.12
C PRO A 47 8.21 -18.60 -20.15
N ALA A 48 9.01 -19.02 -21.14
CA ALA A 48 10.37 -18.54 -21.31
C ALA A 48 10.32 -17.01 -21.28
N LEU A 49 11.14 -16.40 -20.41
CA LEU A 49 11.38 -14.95 -20.38
C LEU A 49 11.45 -14.49 -21.84
N VAL A 50 10.41 -13.81 -22.30
CA VAL A 50 10.48 -13.08 -23.55
C VAL A 50 11.44 -11.95 -23.21
N ALA A 51 12.71 -12.18 -23.50
CA ALA A 51 13.69 -11.12 -23.59
C ALA A 51 13.18 -10.18 -24.68
N SER A 52 12.35 -9.23 -24.29
CA SER A 52 12.07 -8.06 -25.10
C SER A 52 13.38 -7.30 -25.19
N THR A 53 14.19 -7.68 -26.17
CA THR A 53 15.39 -6.94 -26.57
C THR A 53 15.02 -5.72 -27.40
N ALA A 54 13.83 -5.14 -27.20
CA ALA A 54 13.62 -3.76 -27.56
C ALA A 54 14.49 -2.94 -26.62
N ALA A 55 15.74 -2.71 -27.05
CA ALA A 55 16.58 -1.69 -26.47
C ALA A 55 15.80 -0.39 -26.52
N ILE A 56 15.16 -0.02 -25.41
CA ILE A 56 14.69 1.32 -25.16
C ILE A 56 15.98 2.15 -25.22
N ASP A 57 16.12 2.93 -26.30
CA ASP A 57 17.22 3.86 -26.49
C ASP A 57 17.16 4.88 -25.34
N ALA A 58 17.85 4.55 -24.25
CA ALA A 58 17.99 5.37 -23.05
C ALA A 58 18.95 6.53 -23.29
N SER A 59 18.84 7.17 -24.46
CA SER A 59 19.45 8.46 -24.73
C SER A 59 18.44 9.53 -24.28
N PRO A 60 18.65 10.20 -23.13
CA PRO A 60 17.77 11.26 -22.67
C PRO A 60 17.93 12.46 -23.61
N THR A 61 17.12 12.48 -24.66
CA THR A 61 17.07 13.60 -25.59
C THR A 61 15.86 14.46 -25.23
N LYS A 62 16.17 15.64 -24.71
CA LYS A 62 15.28 16.71 -24.19
C LYS A 62 14.68 16.42 -22.81
N ALA A 63 14.67 17.48 -22.00
CA ALA A 63 14.12 17.54 -20.66
C ALA A 63 12.60 17.28 -20.65
N SER A 64 12.19 16.03 -20.87
CA SER A 64 10.86 15.57 -20.52
C SER A 64 10.76 15.57 -18.99
N LEU A 65 9.60 16.02 -18.49
CA LEU A 65 9.24 15.95 -17.09
C LEU A 65 9.38 14.48 -16.67
N GLN A 66 10.40 14.10 -15.88
CA GLN A 66 10.50 12.71 -15.44
C GLN A 66 9.64 12.60 -14.18
N PHE A 67 8.54 11.87 -14.30
CA PHE A 67 7.69 11.50 -13.17
C PHE A 67 8.41 10.41 -12.38
N GLN A 68 8.54 10.61 -11.08
CA GLN A 68 9.17 9.64 -10.18
C GLN A 68 8.18 9.17 -9.12
N LEU A 69 8.01 7.85 -9.00
CA LEU A 69 7.30 7.25 -7.87
C LEU A 69 8.06 7.56 -6.58
N TYR A 70 7.45 8.37 -5.71
CA TYR A 70 8.11 8.88 -4.50
C TYR A 70 7.34 8.58 -3.21
N LYS A 71 6.11 8.05 -3.31
CA LYS A 71 5.29 7.74 -2.14
C LYS A 71 4.22 6.70 -2.47
N ILE A 72 3.89 5.89 -1.48
CA ILE A 72 2.75 4.99 -1.40
C ILE A 72 2.03 5.34 -0.09
N ALA A 73 0.71 5.42 -0.08
CA ALA A 73 -0.06 5.67 1.14
C ALA A 73 -1.15 4.60 1.31
N LEU A 74 -1.39 4.20 2.55
CA LEU A 74 -2.30 3.13 2.90
C LEU A 74 -3.18 3.58 4.05
N SER A 75 -4.49 3.44 3.92
CA SER A 75 -5.44 3.83 4.96
C SER A 75 -5.48 2.75 6.02
N VAL A 76 -5.52 3.14 7.30
CA VAL A 76 -5.62 2.22 8.43
C VAL A 76 -6.79 2.61 9.34
N ARG A 77 -7.39 1.63 10.02
CA ARG A 77 -8.54 1.83 10.90
C ARG A 77 -8.15 2.63 12.14
N GLU A 78 -9.15 3.30 12.73
CA GLU A 78 -8.98 4.06 13.98
C GLU A 78 -8.36 3.19 15.09
N GLY A 79 -7.36 3.75 15.78
CA GLY A 79 -6.68 3.14 16.93
C GLY A 79 -5.53 2.19 16.58
N GLU A 80 -5.17 2.03 15.30
CA GLU A 80 -4.12 1.10 14.88
C GLU A 80 -2.77 1.71 14.63
N ALA A 81 -2.65 3.03 14.55
CA ALA A 81 -1.40 3.63 14.12
C ALA A 81 -0.20 3.18 14.98
N HIS A 82 -0.37 2.99 16.29
CA HIS A 82 0.71 2.50 17.14
C HIS A 82 1.14 1.05 16.82
N ALA A 83 0.18 0.15 16.61
CA ALA A 83 0.48 -1.25 16.31
C ALA A 83 1.17 -1.37 14.94
N VAL A 84 0.72 -0.59 13.96
CA VAL A 84 1.35 -0.51 12.63
C VAL A 84 2.76 0.06 12.74
N HIS A 85 2.95 1.17 13.48
CA HIS A 85 4.26 1.77 13.70
C HIS A 85 5.24 0.75 14.27
N ASP A 86 4.86 0.08 15.36
CA ASP A 86 5.72 -0.89 16.04
C ASP A 86 6.06 -2.06 15.14
N LEU A 87 5.07 -2.61 14.43
CA LEU A 87 5.26 -3.71 13.50
C LEU A 87 6.24 -3.33 12.39
N VAL A 88 5.97 -2.22 11.69
CA VAL A 88 6.77 -1.76 10.54
C VAL A 88 8.19 -1.43 10.96
N ASN A 89 8.35 -0.67 12.05
CA ASN A 89 9.64 -0.29 12.58
C ASN A 89 10.46 -1.49 13.04
N ASP A 90 9.80 -2.56 13.48
CA ASP A 90 10.49 -3.75 13.92
C ASP A 90 10.89 -4.73 12.80
N THR A 91 10.23 -4.64 11.65
CA THR A 91 10.28 -5.71 10.63
C THR A 91 10.84 -5.33 9.27
N PHE A 92 10.65 -4.10 8.78
CA PHE A 92 11.15 -3.80 7.44
C PHE A 92 11.48 -2.34 7.14
N ALA A 93 11.00 -1.35 7.87
CA ALA A 93 11.32 0.05 7.56
C ALA A 93 11.78 0.81 8.79
N HIS A 94 12.65 1.79 8.60
CA HIS A 94 12.84 2.81 9.63
C HIS A 94 11.64 3.75 9.59
N VAL A 95 11.00 3.95 10.74
CA VAL A 95 9.83 4.80 10.88
C VAL A 95 10.21 6.09 11.60
N ASP A 96 9.81 7.23 11.03
CA ASP A 96 9.91 8.54 11.69
C ASP A 96 8.89 8.63 12.84
N PRO A 97 9.07 9.56 13.80
CA PRO A 97 8.04 9.87 14.78
C PRO A 97 6.68 10.09 14.08
N ASN A 98 5.61 9.59 14.68
CA ASN A 98 4.26 9.74 14.12
C ASN A 98 3.94 11.22 13.89
N PHE A 99 3.40 11.51 12.72
CA PHE A 99 2.96 12.84 12.34
C PHE A 99 1.48 12.98 12.66
N ASP A 100 1.14 13.94 13.51
CA ASP A 100 -0.24 14.37 13.74
C ASP A 100 -0.71 15.16 12.49
N LEU A 101 -1.74 14.65 11.82
CA LEU A 101 -2.35 15.32 10.67
C LEU A 101 -3.40 16.37 11.10
N GLY A 102 -3.62 16.54 12.40
CA GLY A 102 -4.72 17.28 12.98
C GLY A 102 -6.04 16.51 12.91
N CYS A 103 -7.06 17.01 13.61
CA CYS A 103 -8.42 16.45 13.58
C CYS A 103 -8.48 14.92 13.88
N ASP A 104 -7.66 14.43 14.82
CA ASP A 104 -7.46 13.02 15.20
C ASP A 104 -6.82 12.12 14.12
N GLY A 105 -6.23 12.71 13.07
CA GLY A 105 -5.52 11.97 12.04
C GLY A 105 -4.06 11.68 12.41
N VAL A 106 -3.57 10.47 12.12
CA VAL A 106 -2.19 10.06 12.39
C VAL A 106 -1.56 9.48 11.13
N LYS A 107 -0.35 9.93 10.81
CA LYS A 107 0.46 9.41 9.71
C LYS A 107 1.73 8.77 10.25
N ILE A 108 1.98 7.54 9.82
CA ILE A 108 3.22 6.80 10.06
C ILE A 108 4.01 6.85 8.77
N ASN A 109 5.27 7.23 8.84
CA ASN A 109 6.13 7.36 7.67
C ASN A 109 7.28 6.36 7.74
N GLY A 110 7.23 5.32 6.89
CA GLY A 110 8.28 4.33 6.74
C GLY A 110 9.18 4.63 5.56
N TYR A 111 10.49 4.69 5.81
CA TYR A 111 11.50 4.85 4.76
C TYR A 111 12.04 3.48 4.35
N LEU A 112 11.78 3.12 3.09
CA LEU A 112 12.39 1.96 2.46
C LEU A 112 13.85 2.23 2.04
N MET A 113 14.20 3.50 1.76
CA MET A 113 15.56 3.91 1.40
C MET A 113 15.82 5.38 1.80
N SER A 114 17.11 5.74 1.92
CA SER A 114 17.54 7.14 1.95
C SER A 114 17.05 7.85 0.69
N TYR A 115 16.07 8.75 0.83
CA TYR A 115 15.46 9.51 -0.26
C TYR A 115 14.70 8.66 -1.29
N GLY A 116 14.31 7.43 -0.91
CA GLY A 116 13.47 6.57 -1.74
C GLY A 116 11.98 6.85 -1.55
N PRO A 117 11.11 6.08 -2.24
CA PRO A 117 9.69 6.18 -2.04
C PRO A 117 9.33 5.88 -0.59
N GLN A 118 8.46 6.72 -0.03
CA GLN A 118 7.95 6.58 1.33
C GLN A 118 6.74 5.65 1.32
N VAL A 119 6.58 4.85 2.38
CA VAL A 119 5.32 4.13 2.62
C VAL A 119 4.65 4.78 3.81
N HIS A 120 3.45 5.30 3.59
CA HIS A 120 2.65 5.94 4.62
C HIS A 120 1.51 5.03 5.04
N TRP A 121 1.26 5.01 6.35
CA TRP A 121 0.01 4.49 6.89
C TRP A 121 -0.74 5.64 7.52
N VAL A 122 -1.97 5.83 7.11
CA VAL A 122 -2.76 7.01 7.46
C VAL A 122 -4.05 6.59 8.15
N GLU A 123 -4.14 6.96 9.41
CA GLU A 123 -5.35 6.90 10.19
C GLU A 123 -6.07 8.24 10.04
N ALA A 124 -7.29 8.23 9.50
CA ALA A 124 -8.09 9.44 9.28
C ALA A 124 -9.55 9.20 9.72
N SER A 125 -9.75 8.94 11.01
CA SER A 125 -11.04 8.52 11.59
C SER A 125 -12.19 9.48 11.25
N ILE A 126 -11.95 10.80 11.27
CA ILE A 126 -12.96 11.82 10.96
C ILE A 126 -13.48 11.77 9.51
N LEU A 127 -12.65 11.28 8.59
CA LEU A 127 -13.04 11.12 7.19
C LEU A 127 -13.79 9.81 6.95
N SER A 128 -13.71 8.84 7.86
CA SER A 128 -14.23 7.46 7.73
C SER A 128 -15.70 7.35 8.14
N ASN A 129 -16.56 8.23 7.61
CA ASN A 129 -17.96 8.41 8.03
C ASN A 129 -19.00 7.86 7.03
N ASP A 130 -18.62 6.86 6.23
CA ASP A 130 -19.46 6.27 5.19
C ASP A 130 -20.09 4.91 5.60
N PRO A 131 -20.91 4.27 4.75
CA PRO A 131 -21.54 2.98 5.07
C PRO A 131 -20.59 1.78 5.18
N GLN A 132 -19.41 1.81 4.55
CA GLN A 132 -18.39 0.77 4.62
C GLN A 132 -17.02 1.41 4.86
N PRO A 133 -16.74 1.89 6.09
CA PRO A 133 -15.57 2.70 6.39
C PRO A 133 -14.27 1.90 6.21
N ILE A 134 -13.11 2.56 6.29
CA ILE A 134 -11.79 1.88 6.28
C ILE A 134 -11.77 0.65 7.20
N LYS A 135 -12.36 0.78 8.39
CA LYS A 135 -12.48 -0.32 9.34
C LYS A 135 -13.16 -1.56 8.75
N TYR A 136 -14.26 -1.38 8.01
CA TYR A 136 -15.01 -2.49 7.41
C TYR A 136 -14.14 -3.27 6.44
N TRP A 137 -13.51 -2.58 5.50
CA TRP A 137 -12.67 -3.20 4.49
C TRP A 137 -11.39 -3.77 5.07
N GLN A 138 -10.77 -3.08 6.03
CA GLN A 138 -9.61 -3.62 6.72
C GLN A 138 -9.95 -4.92 7.46
N ASP A 139 -11.03 -4.95 8.25
CA ASP A 139 -11.49 -6.16 8.93
C ASP A 139 -11.73 -7.30 7.92
N TYR A 140 -12.37 -6.98 6.79
CA TYR A 140 -12.61 -7.94 5.71
C TYR A 140 -11.30 -8.51 5.13
N PHE A 141 -10.32 -7.66 4.83
CA PHE A 141 -9.03 -8.12 4.29
C PHE A 141 -8.22 -8.89 5.33
N GLU A 142 -8.23 -8.48 6.60
CA GLU A 142 -7.57 -9.22 7.69
C GLU A 142 -8.15 -10.64 7.84
N GLU A 143 -9.49 -10.77 7.78
CA GLU A 143 -10.17 -12.06 7.81
C GLU A 143 -9.84 -12.90 6.58
N LEU A 144 -9.91 -12.29 5.39
CA LEU A 144 -9.67 -12.96 4.12
C LEU A 144 -8.22 -13.44 3.96
N ASN A 145 -7.26 -12.64 4.41
CA ASN A 145 -5.85 -13.00 4.44
C ASN A 145 -5.55 -14.05 5.54
N GLY A 146 -6.28 -13.99 6.65
CA GLY A 146 -6.23 -14.98 7.73
C GLY A 146 -4.81 -15.26 8.23
N ASP A 147 -4.45 -16.54 8.28
CA ASP A 147 -3.10 -17.01 8.62
C ASP A 147 -2.15 -17.10 7.41
N LEU A 148 -2.56 -16.52 6.27
CA LEU A 148 -1.90 -16.59 4.97
C LEU A 148 -1.68 -18.02 4.45
N SER A 149 -2.52 -18.98 4.88
CA SER A 149 -2.49 -20.35 4.36
C SER A 149 -3.08 -20.52 2.96
N SER A 150 -3.85 -19.54 2.48
CA SER A 150 -4.49 -19.53 1.16
C SER A 150 -4.32 -18.20 0.44
N TRP A 151 -4.24 -18.26 -0.89
CA TRP A 151 -4.21 -17.08 -1.74
C TRP A 151 -5.62 -16.54 -2.02
N ASN A 152 -5.75 -15.22 -2.22
CA ASN A 152 -6.96 -14.57 -2.68
C ASN A 152 -6.64 -13.41 -3.65
N ALA A 153 -7.61 -12.95 -4.44
CA ALA A 153 -7.34 -11.93 -5.46
C ALA A 153 -6.90 -10.57 -4.91
N PHE A 154 -7.34 -10.19 -3.70
CA PHE A 154 -6.93 -8.94 -3.05
C PHE A 154 -5.48 -8.97 -2.56
N MET A 155 -4.83 -10.13 -2.51
CA MET A 155 -3.40 -10.19 -2.19
C MET A 155 -2.51 -9.57 -3.28
N HIS A 156 -3.08 -9.25 -4.44
CA HIS A 156 -2.42 -8.42 -5.45
C HIS A 156 -2.39 -6.93 -5.08
N ASN A 157 -3.21 -6.43 -4.14
CA ASN A 157 -3.04 -5.10 -3.54
C ASN A 157 -1.83 -5.09 -2.60
N LYS A 158 -0.64 -4.91 -3.19
CA LYS A 158 0.63 -5.26 -2.55
C LYS A 158 1.76 -4.29 -2.83
N VAL A 159 2.57 -4.02 -1.82
CA VAL A 159 3.87 -3.36 -1.95
C VAL A 159 4.96 -4.42 -2.05
N SER A 160 5.65 -4.48 -3.19
CA SER A 160 6.76 -5.41 -3.41
C SER A 160 8.09 -4.71 -3.15
N MET A 161 8.94 -5.36 -2.37
CA MET A 161 10.24 -4.86 -1.93
C MET A 161 11.32 -5.91 -2.20
N PHE A 162 12.57 -5.46 -2.29
CA PHE A 162 13.73 -6.30 -2.55
C PHE A 162 14.83 -6.10 -1.51
N THR A 163 15.49 -7.19 -1.11
CA THR A 163 16.72 -7.16 -0.32
C THR A 163 17.72 -8.19 -0.86
N SER A 164 19.03 -7.94 -0.67
CA SER A 164 20.06 -8.91 -1.03
C SER A 164 20.10 -10.13 -0.09
N ASN A 165 19.49 -10.05 1.10
CA ASN A 165 19.36 -11.18 2.02
C ASN A 165 18.00 -11.20 2.73
N VAL A 166 17.10 -12.08 2.28
CA VAL A 166 15.75 -12.23 2.86
C VAL A 166 15.74 -12.92 4.23
N THR A 167 16.84 -13.57 4.62
CA THR A 167 16.91 -14.38 5.86
C THR A 167 16.65 -13.54 7.10
N ALA A 168 17.29 -12.37 7.21
CA ALA A 168 17.18 -11.52 8.38
C ALA A 168 15.75 -10.97 8.59
N PRO A 169 15.09 -10.32 7.59
CA PRO A 169 13.70 -9.89 7.77
C PRO A 169 12.75 -11.07 8.00
N TYR A 170 12.94 -12.21 7.33
CA TYR A 170 12.15 -13.42 7.58
C TYR A 170 12.25 -13.89 9.05
N LEU A 171 13.46 -14.06 9.58
CA LEU A 171 13.65 -14.53 10.95
C LEU A 171 13.05 -13.55 11.95
N ARG A 172 13.13 -12.25 11.68
CA ARG A 172 12.49 -11.23 12.51
C ARG A 172 10.96 -11.36 12.51
N MET A 173 10.36 -11.63 11.35
CA MET A 173 8.92 -11.84 11.25
C MET A 173 8.47 -13.11 11.97
N VAL A 174 9.25 -14.20 11.87
CA VAL A 174 9.01 -15.45 12.62
C VAL A 174 9.11 -15.22 14.13
N GLU A 175 10.11 -14.47 14.60
CA GLU A 175 10.26 -14.11 16.02
C GLU A 175 9.03 -13.35 16.54
N ASN A 176 8.50 -12.43 15.73
CA ASN A 176 7.29 -11.67 16.02
C ASN A 176 5.99 -12.44 15.79
N LYS A 177 6.05 -13.71 15.37
CA LYS A 177 4.89 -14.57 15.09
C LYS A 177 3.92 -13.96 14.06
N ILE A 178 4.48 -13.25 13.09
CA ILE A 178 3.71 -12.70 11.98
C ILE A 178 3.34 -13.87 11.05
N PRO A 179 2.06 -14.03 10.66
CA PRO A 179 1.69 -15.00 9.63
C PRO A 179 2.44 -14.71 8.33
N LEU A 180 2.96 -15.75 7.69
CA LEU A 180 3.77 -15.62 6.47
C LEU A 180 3.26 -16.57 5.39
N MET A 181 3.29 -16.10 4.14
CA MET A 181 3.22 -16.95 2.96
C MET A 181 4.57 -16.93 2.26
N LEU A 182 5.16 -18.12 2.08
CA LEU A 182 6.51 -18.28 1.53
C LEU A 182 6.42 -18.85 0.12
N ARG A 183 7.07 -18.17 -0.83
CA ARG A 183 7.04 -18.54 -2.24
C ARG A 183 8.39 -18.46 -2.91
N THR A 184 8.56 -19.19 -4.01
CA THR A 184 9.73 -19.10 -4.87
C THR A 184 9.36 -18.81 -6.32
N SER A 185 10.21 -18.04 -6.97
CA SER A 185 10.26 -17.89 -8.42
C SER A 185 11.58 -18.44 -8.94
N ASP A 186 11.58 -18.96 -10.16
CA ASP A 186 12.79 -19.46 -10.85
C ASP A 186 13.05 -18.69 -12.15
N GLY A 187 14.06 -19.13 -12.91
CA GLY A 187 14.34 -18.59 -14.24
C GLY A 187 15.11 -17.26 -14.27
N TYR A 188 15.54 -16.73 -13.12
CA TYR A 188 16.36 -15.52 -13.11
C TYR A 188 17.80 -15.78 -13.55
N SER A 189 18.36 -14.83 -14.29
CA SER A 189 19.78 -14.79 -14.59
C SER A 189 20.58 -13.99 -13.55
N GLY A 190 21.90 -14.13 -13.56
CA GLY A 190 22.81 -13.48 -12.62
C GLY A 190 23.56 -14.49 -11.74
N LYS A 191 24.48 -14.00 -10.92
CA LYS A 191 25.30 -14.78 -9.98
C LYS A 191 24.83 -14.65 -8.54
N ALA A 192 23.97 -13.67 -8.24
CA ALA A 192 23.38 -13.46 -6.92
C ALA A 192 22.62 -14.68 -6.38
N SER A 193 22.00 -15.47 -7.26
CA SER A 193 21.44 -16.79 -6.93
C SER A 193 22.14 -17.88 -7.75
N PRO A 194 22.83 -18.86 -7.13
CA PRO A 194 23.49 -19.95 -7.86
C PRO A 194 22.56 -20.80 -8.71
N THR A 195 21.25 -20.73 -8.44
CA THR A 195 20.21 -21.53 -9.10
C THR A 195 19.22 -20.70 -9.90
N GLY A 196 19.37 -19.37 -9.92
CA GLY A 196 18.40 -18.47 -10.55
C GLY A 196 17.06 -18.39 -9.81
N GLU A 197 17.00 -18.88 -8.57
CA GLU A 197 15.82 -18.81 -7.72
C GLU A 197 15.78 -17.51 -6.90
N LEU A 198 14.56 -16.99 -6.71
CA LEU A 198 14.20 -15.84 -5.91
C LEU A 198 13.20 -16.30 -4.84
N ALA A 199 13.45 -15.95 -3.58
CA ALA A 199 12.56 -16.19 -2.44
C ALA A 199 11.66 -14.99 -2.23
N HIS A 200 10.39 -15.24 -1.88
CA HIS A 200 9.36 -14.25 -1.58
C HIS A 200 8.77 -14.52 -0.19
N VAL A 201 8.79 -13.52 0.68
CA VAL A 201 8.13 -13.54 1.99
C VAL A 201 6.97 -12.57 1.94
N LEU A 202 5.75 -13.10 1.99
CA LEU A 202 4.53 -12.32 2.02
C LEU A 202 3.98 -12.25 3.44
N PHE A 203 3.53 -11.06 3.81
CA PHE A 203 2.93 -10.76 5.12
C PHE A 203 1.94 -9.62 4.97
N GLN A 204 1.08 -9.44 5.97
CA GLN A 204 0.13 -8.33 5.99
C GLN A 204 0.42 -7.32 7.09
N VAL A 205 0.08 -6.05 6.81
CA VAL A 205 0.01 -4.96 7.79
C VAL A 205 -1.34 -4.29 7.58
N ALA A 206 -2.21 -4.31 8.61
CA ALA A 206 -3.56 -3.72 8.55
C ALA A 206 -4.34 -4.17 7.28
N GLY A 207 -4.42 -5.48 7.03
CA GLY A 207 -5.13 -6.05 5.89
C GLY A 207 -4.48 -5.84 4.50
N ARG A 208 -3.41 -5.03 4.39
CA ARG A 208 -2.68 -4.78 3.13
C ARG A 208 -1.49 -5.72 3.01
N MET A 209 -1.20 -6.17 1.79
CA MET A 209 -0.12 -7.13 1.55
C MET A 209 1.23 -6.45 1.30
N TYR A 210 2.27 -7.11 1.77
CA TYR A 210 3.66 -6.76 1.53
C TYR A 210 4.43 -7.99 1.09
N GLU A 211 5.42 -7.78 0.24
CA GLU A 211 6.34 -8.82 -0.18
C GLU A 211 7.77 -8.33 -0.04
N ILE A 212 8.62 -9.15 0.59
CA ILE A 212 10.07 -9.00 0.53
C ILE A 212 10.62 -10.13 -0.31
N ALA A 213 11.23 -9.77 -1.43
CA ALA A 213 11.91 -10.70 -2.31
C ALA A 213 13.45 -10.61 -2.16
N GLY A 214 14.14 -11.73 -2.33
CA GLY A 214 15.61 -11.77 -2.32
C GLY A 214 16.18 -13.04 -2.94
N PRO A 215 17.43 -13.01 -3.44
CA PRO A 215 18.03 -14.15 -4.12
C PRO A 215 18.17 -15.36 -3.17
N VAL A 216 17.90 -16.56 -3.68
CA VAL A 216 18.10 -17.79 -2.90
C VAL A 216 19.58 -18.15 -2.83
N THR A 217 20.20 -17.88 -1.68
CA THR A 217 21.58 -18.26 -1.37
C THR A 217 21.65 -19.56 -0.56
N ALA A 218 22.86 -20.08 -0.35
CA ALA A 218 23.06 -21.24 0.53
C ALA A 218 22.63 -20.97 1.99
N GLU A 219 22.79 -19.73 2.45
CA GLU A 219 22.35 -19.27 3.77
C GLU A 219 20.83 -19.30 3.86
N VAL A 220 20.15 -18.68 2.89
CA VAL A 220 18.68 -18.68 2.75
C VAL A 220 18.15 -20.13 2.77
N ARG A 221 18.69 -21.02 1.94
CA ARG A 221 18.27 -22.43 1.95
C ARG A 221 18.47 -23.13 3.29
N SER A 222 19.58 -22.83 3.98
CA SER A 222 19.89 -23.44 5.28
C SER A 222 19.02 -22.89 6.41
N ALA A 223 18.69 -21.60 6.39
CA ALA A 223 17.94 -20.94 7.43
C ALA A 223 16.43 -21.20 7.32
N LEU A 224 15.94 -21.37 6.09
CA LEU A 224 14.52 -21.32 5.81
C LEU A 224 13.86 -22.71 5.72
N GLY A 225 14.65 -23.78 5.60
CA GLY A 225 14.14 -25.13 5.31
C GLY A 225 13.55 -25.18 3.89
N THR A 226 13.61 -26.34 3.22
CA THR A 226 13.09 -26.45 1.84
C THR A 226 11.61 -26.76 1.77
N ASP A 227 11.01 -27.19 2.88
CA ASP A 227 9.68 -27.83 2.85
C ASP A 227 8.53 -26.81 2.88
N ASP A 228 8.78 -25.59 3.35
CA ASP A 228 7.77 -24.54 3.49
C ASP A 228 7.71 -23.57 2.28
N TRP A 229 8.67 -23.65 1.36
CA TRP A 229 8.81 -22.75 0.21
C TRP A 229 8.21 -23.38 -1.04
N ALA A 230 6.97 -23.01 -1.35
CA ALA A 230 6.30 -23.49 -2.55
C ALA A 230 6.60 -22.59 -3.76
N PRO A 231 6.70 -23.13 -4.98
CA PRO A 231 6.66 -22.28 -6.17
C PRO A 231 5.30 -21.60 -6.28
N TRP A 232 5.24 -20.46 -6.97
CA TRP A 232 3.98 -19.84 -7.35
C TRP A 232 3.13 -20.79 -8.20
N SER A 233 1.84 -20.88 -7.88
CA SER A 233 0.85 -21.59 -8.68
C SER A 233 0.15 -20.67 -9.68
N ASP A 234 -0.47 -21.24 -10.71
CA ASP A 234 -1.24 -20.47 -11.71
C ASP A 234 -2.36 -19.64 -11.07
N PHE A 235 -2.93 -20.13 -9.95
CA PHE A 235 -3.96 -19.43 -9.17
C PHE A 235 -3.45 -18.13 -8.53
N GLU A 236 -2.14 -17.96 -8.41
CA GLU A 236 -1.50 -16.81 -7.74
C GLU A 236 -0.96 -15.78 -8.75
N CYS A 237 -1.10 -16.06 -10.05
CA CYS A 237 -0.50 -15.31 -11.14
C CYS A 237 1.01 -15.05 -10.97
N PRO A 238 1.87 -16.05 -11.26
CA PRO A 238 3.32 -15.97 -11.01
C PRO A 238 4.00 -14.74 -11.63
N THR A 239 3.56 -14.30 -12.82
CA THR A 239 4.13 -13.15 -13.53
C THR A 239 3.98 -11.83 -12.76
N ALA A 240 2.93 -11.67 -11.96
CA ALA A 240 2.74 -10.45 -11.15
C ALA A 240 3.83 -10.27 -10.08
N HIS A 241 4.50 -11.35 -9.69
CA HIS A 241 5.54 -11.37 -8.65
C HIS A 241 6.96 -11.29 -9.23
N MET A 242 7.09 -11.17 -10.55
CA MET A 242 8.41 -11.13 -11.20
C MET A 242 9.11 -9.78 -11.04
N LEU A 243 10.44 -9.84 -10.90
CA LEU A 243 11.33 -8.69 -11.00
C LEU A 243 11.62 -8.36 -12.47
N ASP A 244 11.93 -7.10 -12.75
CA ASP A 244 12.05 -6.59 -14.13
C ASP A 244 13.42 -6.77 -14.77
N SER A 245 14.38 -7.23 -13.98
CA SER A 245 15.77 -7.39 -14.41
C SER A 245 16.40 -8.61 -13.75
N ASN A 246 17.66 -8.84 -14.08
CA ASN A 246 18.42 -9.94 -13.49
C ASN A 246 18.75 -9.65 -12.02
N LEU A 247 19.08 -10.70 -11.26
CA LEU A 247 19.31 -10.55 -9.82
C LEU A 247 20.57 -9.74 -9.48
N ASP A 248 21.59 -9.74 -10.34
CA ASP A 248 22.83 -8.99 -10.09
C ASP A 248 22.56 -7.47 -10.13
N GLU A 249 21.64 -7.01 -10.97
CA GLU A 249 21.25 -5.60 -11.07
C GLU A 249 20.49 -5.14 -9.82
N TYR A 250 19.54 -5.94 -9.34
CA TYR A 250 18.83 -5.67 -8.09
C TYR A 250 19.78 -5.66 -6.88
N VAL A 251 20.69 -6.62 -6.77
CA VAL A 251 21.70 -6.66 -5.69
C VAL A 251 22.64 -5.45 -5.76
N THR A 252 23.16 -5.12 -6.95
CA THR A 252 24.06 -3.97 -7.12
C THR A 252 23.37 -2.67 -6.73
N THR A 253 22.10 -2.53 -7.12
CA THR A 253 21.29 -1.35 -6.81
C THR A 253 21.03 -1.25 -5.30
N TYR A 254 20.62 -2.36 -4.68
CA TYR A 254 20.41 -2.46 -3.24
C TYR A 254 21.67 -2.12 -2.45
N ASP A 255 22.83 -2.67 -2.82
CA ASP A 255 24.12 -2.38 -2.17
C ASP A 255 24.50 -0.90 -2.30
N GLY A 256 24.18 -0.27 -3.43
CA GLY A 256 24.32 1.17 -3.63
C GLY A 256 23.44 1.99 -2.66
N TYR A 257 22.23 1.53 -2.37
CA TYR A 257 21.36 2.17 -1.39
C TYR A 257 21.86 1.99 0.04
N VAL A 258 22.32 0.80 0.40
CA VAL A 258 22.97 0.51 1.69
C VAL A 258 24.18 1.43 1.90
N ALA A 259 25.01 1.60 0.88
CA ALA A 259 26.17 2.50 0.94
C ALA A 259 25.79 3.98 1.09
N ALA A 260 24.60 4.37 0.61
CA ALA A 260 24.06 5.73 0.70
C ALA A 260 23.13 5.94 1.92
N ALA A 261 23.08 4.99 2.85
CA ALA A 261 22.21 5.07 4.03
C ALA A 261 22.54 6.29 4.90
N ASN A 262 21.52 7.04 5.33
CA ASN A 262 21.68 8.15 6.27
C ASN A 262 21.93 7.62 7.70
N THR A 263 22.29 8.50 8.64
CA THR A 263 22.63 8.10 10.01
C THR A 263 21.48 7.42 10.75
N ALA A 264 20.23 7.85 10.52
CA ALA A 264 19.06 7.25 11.16
C ALA A 264 18.85 5.80 10.71
N MET A 265 18.91 5.57 9.39
CA MET A 265 18.77 4.24 8.79
C MET A 265 19.95 3.32 9.14
N GLN A 266 21.18 3.85 9.22
CA GLN A 266 22.33 3.08 9.71
C GLN A 266 22.16 2.63 11.16
N LYS A 267 21.61 3.50 12.02
CA LYS A 267 21.34 3.16 13.42
C LYS A 267 20.24 2.10 13.53
N TRP A 268 19.16 2.25 12.77
CA TRP A 268 18.11 1.26 12.68
C TRP A 268 18.67 -0.09 12.20
N ALA A 269 19.47 -0.09 11.14
CA ALA A 269 20.06 -1.31 10.61
C ALA A 269 21.03 -1.99 11.57
N ALA A 270 21.76 -1.21 12.38
CA ALA A 270 22.61 -1.74 13.44
C ALA A 270 21.81 -2.40 14.58
N ASP A 271 20.61 -1.90 14.88
CA ASP A 271 19.68 -2.50 15.85
C ASP A 271 19.04 -3.78 15.31
N LYS A 272 18.55 -3.74 14.06
CA LYS A 272 17.82 -4.86 13.45
C LYS A 272 18.71 -5.95 12.86
N GLY A 273 19.97 -5.63 12.54
CA GLY A 273 20.92 -6.53 11.92
C GLY A 273 20.82 -6.62 10.39
N TYR A 274 20.00 -5.77 9.75
CA TYR A 274 19.86 -5.67 8.29
C TYR A 274 19.34 -4.27 7.91
N TYR A 275 19.50 -3.89 6.64
CA TYR A 275 18.95 -2.63 6.12
C TYR A 275 17.51 -2.83 5.59
N PRO A 276 16.67 -1.78 5.59
CA PRO A 276 15.35 -1.84 4.98
C PRO A 276 15.42 -2.32 3.51
N PRO A 277 14.43 -3.09 3.03
CA PRO A 277 14.38 -3.51 1.64
C PRO A 277 14.01 -2.31 0.76
N MET A 278 14.49 -2.30 -0.49
CA MET A 278 14.16 -1.26 -1.46
C MET A 278 12.83 -1.55 -2.16
N LEU A 279 12.08 -0.54 -2.59
CA LEU A 279 10.88 -0.75 -3.40
C LEU A 279 11.26 -1.42 -4.73
N SER A 280 10.62 -2.55 -5.06
CA SER A 280 10.78 -3.24 -6.34
C SER A 280 9.56 -3.09 -7.24
N GLY A 281 8.38 -2.80 -6.70
CA GLY A 281 7.18 -2.53 -7.46
C GLY A 281 5.94 -2.42 -6.59
N VAL A 282 4.81 -2.11 -7.23
CA VAL A 282 3.48 -2.11 -6.63
C VAL A 282 2.60 -2.99 -7.48
N SER A 283 1.77 -3.79 -6.86
CA SER A 283 0.71 -4.53 -7.54
C SER A 283 -0.64 -4.04 -7.02
N VAL A 284 -1.64 -4.06 -7.89
CA VAL A 284 -3.01 -3.66 -7.60
C VAL A 284 -3.95 -4.69 -8.19
N SER A 285 -4.93 -5.14 -7.43
CA SER A 285 -5.97 -6.05 -7.91
C SER A 285 -6.89 -5.32 -8.89
N ALA A 286 -7.02 -5.85 -10.10
CA ALA A 286 -7.90 -5.32 -11.13
C ALA A 286 -9.07 -6.27 -11.41
N GLU A 287 -10.18 -5.71 -11.85
CA GLU A 287 -11.39 -6.46 -12.24
C GLU A 287 -11.34 -6.94 -13.69
N HIS A 288 -10.67 -6.16 -14.56
CA HIS A 288 -10.70 -6.32 -16.01
C HIS A 288 -9.38 -6.81 -16.59
N GLY A 289 -9.47 -7.47 -17.75
CA GLY A 289 -8.30 -7.91 -18.51
C GLY A 289 -7.39 -6.74 -18.92
N ALA A 290 -6.18 -7.03 -19.37
CA ALA A 290 -5.22 -5.98 -19.69
C ALA A 290 -5.67 -5.18 -20.91
N SER A 291 -6.32 -5.84 -21.87
CA SER A 291 -6.91 -5.17 -23.04
C SER A 291 -8.04 -4.20 -22.66
N GLU A 292 -8.98 -4.64 -21.84
CA GLU A 292 -10.07 -3.81 -21.32
C GLU A 292 -9.54 -2.64 -20.47
N THR A 293 -8.53 -2.87 -19.63
CA THR A 293 -7.88 -1.82 -18.83
C THR A 293 -7.13 -0.81 -19.70
N LEU A 294 -6.66 -1.18 -20.89
CA LEU A 294 -5.94 -0.24 -21.76
C LEU A 294 -6.88 0.55 -22.68
N ASP A 295 -8.01 -0.04 -23.08
CA ASP A 295 -8.92 0.54 -24.08
C ASP A 295 -10.07 1.35 -23.43
N ASP A 296 -10.47 1.05 -22.19
CA ASP A 296 -11.63 1.67 -21.52
C ASP A 296 -11.30 2.34 -20.16
N ASP A 297 -10.04 2.37 -19.72
CA ASP A 297 -9.65 2.98 -18.43
C ASP A 297 -9.13 4.41 -18.58
N ASP A 298 -9.91 5.37 -18.08
CA ASP A 298 -9.55 6.79 -17.99
C ASP A 298 -8.19 7.00 -17.30
N LEU A 299 -7.80 6.11 -16.37
CA LEU A 299 -6.50 6.19 -15.69
C LEU A 299 -5.32 6.04 -16.65
N VAL A 300 -5.34 5.00 -17.47
CA VAL A 300 -4.22 4.69 -18.38
C VAL A 300 -4.06 5.83 -19.38
N ASP A 301 -5.16 6.27 -19.96
CA ASP A 301 -5.20 7.37 -20.91
C ASP A 301 -4.71 8.68 -20.28
N ASP A 302 -5.08 8.95 -19.03
CA ASP A 302 -4.60 10.12 -18.29
C ASP A 302 -3.11 10.06 -18.01
N LEU A 303 -2.59 8.94 -17.53
CA LEU A 303 -1.17 8.78 -17.24
C LEU A 303 -0.33 8.92 -18.51
N GLN A 304 -0.76 8.34 -19.62
CA GLN A 304 -0.05 8.49 -20.89
C GLN A 304 -0.14 9.92 -21.42
N SER A 305 -1.33 10.54 -21.42
CA SER A 305 -1.50 11.85 -22.07
C SER A 305 -1.06 13.04 -21.21
N ILE A 306 -1.17 12.94 -19.89
CA ILE A 306 -0.83 14.01 -18.94
C ILE A 306 0.62 13.87 -18.47
N ALA A 307 1.05 12.65 -18.17
CA ALA A 307 2.32 12.39 -17.52
C ALA A 307 3.38 11.73 -18.42
N ASP A 308 3.05 11.38 -19.67
CA ASP A 308 3.96 10.64 -20.57
C ASP A 308 4.46 9.34 -19.90
N VAL A 309 3.61 8.75 -19.05
CA VAL A 309 3.88 7.48 -18.36
C VAL A 309 3.27 6.38 -19.20
N HIS A 310 4.12 5.56 -19.81
CA HIS A 310 3.68 4.48 -20.68
C HIS A 310 3.11 3.30 -19.90
N SER A 311 2.04 2.72 -20.43
CA SER A 311 1.48 1.45 -19.99
C SER A 311 1.35 0.47 -21.15
N TYR A 312 1.33 -0.83 -20.85
CA TYR A 312 1.14 -1.90 -21.83
C TYR A 312 0.69 -3.20 -21.16
N ALA A 313 0.12 -4.11 -21.95
CA ALA A 313 -0.24 -5.45 -21.50
C ALA A 313 1.03 -6.29 -21.34
N GLU A 314 1.39 -6.63 -20.10
CA GLU A 314 2.52 -7.49 -19.76
C GLU A 314 2.15 -8.97 -19.93
N LEU A 315 0.91 -9.34 -19.60
CA LEU A 315 0.35 -10.67 -19.75
C LEU A 315 -1.15 -10.58 -20.03
N GLU A 316 -1.66 -11.43 -20.92
CA GLU A 316 -3.10 -11.61 -21.15
C GLU A 316 -3.40 -13.10 -21.34
N THR A 317 -4.12 -13.68 -20.38
CA THR A 317 -4.59 -15.08 -20.41
C THR A 317 -5.97 -15.17 -19.76
N ASP A 318 -6.68 -16.28 -19.98
CA ASP A 318 -7.98 -16.51 -19.34
C ASP A 318 -7.91 -16.56 -17.80
N ALA A 319 -6.74 -16.86 -17.22
CA ALA A 319 -6.55 -17.00 -15.78
C ALA A 319 -5.97 -15.74 -15.12
N CYS A 320 -5.05 -15.07 -15.83
CA CYS A 320 -4.41 -13.85 -15.36
C CYS A 320 -4.14 -12.87 -16.49
N ALA A 321 -4.44 -11.60 -16.23
CA ALA A 321 -4.09 -10.48 -17.06
C ALA A 321 -3.34 -9.42 -16.24
N ILE A 322 -2.33 -8.79 -16.85
CA ILE A 322 -1.49 -7.79 -16.21
C ILE A 322 -1.34 -6.59 -17.13
N THR A 323 -1.84 -5.44 -16.70
CA THR A 323 -1.47 -4.13 -17.26
C THR A 323 -0.34 -3.55 -16.44
N ARG A 324 0.76 -3.23 -17.11
CA ARG A 324 1.94 -2.66 -16.48
C ARG A 324 2.05 -1.19 -16.79
N ILE A 325 2.36 -0.41 -15.77
CA ILE A 325 2.71 1.01 -15.86
C ILE A 325 4.18 1.16 -15.49
N GLU A 326 4.99 1.66 -16.42
CA GLU A 326 6.42 1.87 -16.20
C GLU A 326 6.63 3.11 -15.33
N THR A 327 7.12 2.90 -14.11
CA THR A 327 7.55 4.00 -13.25
C THR A 327 9.01 3.87 -12.87
N VAL A 328 9.62 5.02 -12.60
CA VAL A 328 10.96 5.11 -12.03
C VAL A 328 10.86 5.65 -10.61
N SER A 329 11.56 5.04 -9.68
CA SER A 329 11.78 5.59 -8.34
C SER A 329 12.94 6.58 -8.35
N ALA A 330 13.20 7.19 -7.19
CA ALA A 330 14.33 8.09 -7.00
C ALA A 330 15.65 7.45 -7.49
N LYS A 331 16.42 8.22 -8.29
CA LYS A 331 17.66 7.80 -8.97
C LYS A 331 17.48 6.89 -10.20
N GLY A 332 16.25 6.76 -10.72
CA GLY A 332 16.00 6.14 -12.03
C GLY A 332 15.87 4.63 -12.00
N PHE A 333 15.72 4.01 -10.82
CA PHE A 333 15.49 2.58 -10.70
C PHE A 333 14.03 2.26 -11.03
N ARG A 334 13.78 1.21 -11.82
CA ARG A 334 12.43 0.85 -12.25
C ARG A 334 11.63 0.23 -11.09
N SER A 335 10.43 0.74 -10.86
CA SER A 335 9.51 0.27 -9.83
C SER A 335 8.11 0.26 -10.42
N PRO A 336 7.75 -0.73 -11.24
CA PRO A 336 6.51 -0.74 -11.99
C PRO A 336 5.29 -0.78 -11.06
N VAL A 337 4.18 -0.30 -11.59
CA VAL A 337 2.86 -0.58 -11.02
C VAL A 337 2.16 -1.57 -11.94
N ARG A 338 1.70 -2.68 -11.37
CA ARG A 338 1.01 -3.76 -12.10
C ARG A 338 -0.45 -3.82 -11.65
N TYR A 339 -1.37 -3.70 -12.59
CA TYR A 339 -2.80 -3.95 -12.40
C TYR A 339 -3.05 -5.39 -12.82
N VAL A 340 -3.48 -6.22 -11.87
CA VAL A 340 -3.54 -7.68 -12.01
C VAL A 340 -4.96 -8.16 -11.88
N ALA A 341 -5.55 -8.58 -13.00
CA ALA A 341 -6.81 -9.29 -13.01
C ALA A 341 -6.54 -10.79 -12.91
N ASN A 342 -6.79 -11.34 -11.73
CA ASN A 342 -6.64 -12.77 -11.44
C ASN A 342 -8.03 -13.42 -11.39
N ALA A 343 -8.53 -13.83 -12.55
CA ALA A 343 -9.89 -14.35 -12.71
C ALA A 343 -10.14 -15.56 -11.80
N LEU A 344 -9.19 -16.51 -11.73
CA LEU A 344 -9.33 -17.72 -10.92
C LEU A 344 -9.48 -17.40 -9.42
N ALA A 345 -8.64 -16.50 -8.89
CA ALA A 345 -8.72 -16.13 -7.49
C ALA A 345 -9.92 -15.23 -7.18
N ASN A 346 -10.36 -14.41 -8.13
CA ASN A 346 -11.51 -13.54 -7.96
C ASN A 346 -12.82 -14.34 -7.97
N ASP A 347 -12.94 -15.34 -8.85
CA ASP A 347 -14.09 -16.25 -8.88
C ASP A 347 -14.23 -17.02 -7.56
N ALA A 348 -13.11 -17.38 -6.93
CA ALA A 348 -13.11 -18.05 -5.62
C ALA A 348 -13.62 -17.14 -4.47
N LEU A 349 -13.59 -15.82 -4.63
CA LEU A 349 -14.16 -14.87 -3.66
C LEU A 349 -15.68 -14.83 -3.71
N ALA A 350 -16.30 -15.12 -4.87
CA ALA A 350 -17.74 -15.06 -5.09
C ALA A 350 -18.49 -16.21 -4.41
N THR A 351 -18.39 -16.28 -3.08
CA THR A 351 -19.08 -17.28 -2.25
C THR A 351 -20.53 -16.85 -2.01
N THR A 352 -21.40 -17.86 -1.92
CA THR A 352 -22.81 -17.68 -1.52
C THR A 352 -23.10 -18.55 -0.32
N ASP A 353 -23.90 -18.04 0.61
CA ASP A 353 -24.42 -18.83 1.71
C ASP A 353 -25.35 -19.92 1.13
N PRO A 354 -25.04 -21.21 1.31
CA PRO A 354 -25.86 -22.29 0.75
C PRO A 354 -27.28 -22.37 1.35
N ALA A 355 -27.53 -21.75 2.52
CA ALA A 355 -28.83 -21.75 3.18
C ALA A 355 -29.75 -20.63 2.66
N THR A 356 -29.20 -19.46 2.36
CA THR A 356 -29.97 -18.27 1.96
C THR A 356 -29.84 -17.95 0.47
N GLY A 357 -28.77 -18.43 -0.18
CA GLY A 357 -28.38 -18.05 -1.53
C GLY A 357 -27.80 -16.64 -1.63
N GLU A 358 -27.61 -15.95 -0.51
CA GLU A 358 -27.06 -14.59 -0.48
C GLU A 358 -25.56 -14.61 -0.74
N LYS A 359 -25.06 -13.63 -1.50
CA LYS A 359 -23.62 -13.44 -1.74
C LYS A 359 -22.96 -13.06 -0.41
N THR A 360 -21.99 -13.86 0.03
CA THR A 360 -21.27 -13.67 1.30
C THR A 360 -19.86 -13.13 1.12
N GLY A 361 -19.22 -13.39 -0.02
CA GLY A 361 -17.89 -12.86 -0.32
C GLY A 361 -17.94 -11.68 -1.29
N LEU A 362 -17.08 -10.70 -1.05
CA LEU A 362 -16.87 -9.53 -1.90
C LEU A 362 -15.75 -9.82 -2.90
N THR A 363 -15.99 -9.52 -4.17
CA THR A 363 -15.04 -9.62 -5.28
C THR A 363 -14.26 -8.31 -5.44
N VAL A 364 -13.21 -8.33 -6.27
CA VAL A 364 -12.47 -7.13 -6.65
C VAL A 364 -13.40 -6.07 -7.28
N GLU A 365 -14.34 -6.50 -8.11
CA GLU A 365 -15.37 -5.63 -8.71
C GLU A 365 -16.27 -4.96 -7.66
N ASP A 366 -16.69 -5.68 -6.61
CA ASP A 366 -17.51 -5.07 -5.54
C ASP A 366 -16.74 -3.97 -4.81
N TYR A 367 -15.44 -4.21 -4.52
CA TYR A 367 -14.57 -3.22 -3.90
C TYR A 367 -14.36 -2.01 -4.79
N ASN A 368 -13.98 -2.23 -6.05
CA ASN A 368 -13.72 -1.15 -7.01
C ASN A 368 -14.96 -0.30 -7.27
N SER A 369 -16.13 -0.93 -7.40
CA SER A 369 -17.42 -0.24 -7.54
C SER A 369 -17.75 0.61 -6.31
N TYR A 370 -17.47 0.10 -5.11
CA TYR A 370 -17.69 0.84 -3.88
C TYR A 370 -16.78 2.07 -3.78
N ILE A 371 -15.48 1.89 -4.04
CA ILE A 371 -14.49 2.97 -4.03
C ILE A 371 -14.85 4.03 -5.06
N TRP A 372 -15.13 3.63 -6.31
CA TRP A 372 -15.51 4.55 -7.37
C TRP A 372 -16.73 5.40 -7.01
N LYS A 373 -17.76 4.76 -6.45
CA LYS A 373 -18.95 5.46 -5.98
C LYS A 373 -18.61 6.48 -4.89
N THR A 374 -17.76 6.11 -3.94
CA THR A 374 -17.34 6.98 -2.83
C THR A 374 -16.55 8.19 -3.36
N HIS A 375 -15.62 7.96 -4.29
CA HIS A 375 -14.87 9.00 -4.99
C HIS A 375 -15.78 9.98 -5.73
N ALA A 376 -16.76 9.45 -6.47
CA ALA A 376 -17.73 10.28 -7.20
C ALA A 376 -18.63 11.11 -6.26
N GLU A 377 -19.04 10.55 -5.12
CA GLU A 377 -19.91 11.22 -4.14
C GLU A 377 -19.17 12.30 -3.34
N ILE A 378 -17.90 12.04 -2.96
CA ILE A 378 -17.15 12.90 -2.03
C ILE A 378 -16.19 13.85 -2.78
N ALA A 379 -15.34 13.33 -3.67
CA ALA A 379 -14.32 14.09 -4.40
C ALA A 379 -14.82 14.66 -5.74
N GLY A 380 -15.92 14.14 -6.31
CA GLY A 380 -16.40 14.49 -7.65
C GLY A 380 -17.18 15.79 -7.82
N SER A 381 -17.53 16.52 -6.75
CA SER A 381 -18.28 17.78 -6.90
C SER A 381 -17.35 18.99 -7.02
N TYR A 382 -17.52 19.81 -8.07
CA TYR A 382 -16.66 20.96 -8.39
C TYR A 382 -16.66 22.07 -7.32
N ASP A 383 -17.64 22.07 -6.41
CA ASP A 383 -17.65 22.95 -5.24
C ASP A 383 -16.70 22.45 -4.12
N ASN A 384 -16.17 21.23 -4.25
CA ASN A 384 -15.34 20.50 -3.28
C ASN A 384 -13.96 20.12 -3.85
N TRP A 385 -13.24 20.99 -4.57
CA TRP A 385 -11.81 20.73 -4.93
C TRP A 385 -10.88 20.63 -3.69
N ALA A 386 -11.46 20.72 -2.49
CA ALA A 386 -10.87 20.45 -1.18
C ALA A 386 -11.49 19.22 -0.47
N GLY A 387 -12.35 18.45 -1.15
CA GLY A 387 -12.99 17.24 -0.66
C GLY A 387 -11.99 16.10 -0.71
N TRP A 388 -11.44 15.77 0.45
CA TRP A 388 -10.71 14.54 0.66
C TRP A 388 -11.71 13.49 1.13
N ASP A 389 -11.80 12.36 0.44
CA ASP A 389 -12.38 11.17 1.06
C ASP A 389 -11.32 10.43 1.89
N HIS A 390 -11.76 9.45 2.68
CA HIS A 390 -10.89 8.66 3.55
C HIS A 390 -10.15 7.53 2.83
N TRP A 391 -10.44 7.28 1.55
CA TRP A 391 -9.79 6.28 0.71
C TRP A 391 -8.49 6.83 0.16
N MET A 392 -7.67 7.41 1.04
CA MET A 392 -6.34 7.94 0.74
C MET A 392 -5.40 6.91 0.12
N ASP A 393 -5.74 5.62 0.19
CA ASP A 393 -5.04 4.49 -0.41
C ASP A 393 -5.62 4.02 -1.75
N GLN A 394 -6.56 4.78 -2.32
CA GLN A 394 -7.19 4.58 -3.63
C GLN A 394 -7.06 5.83 -4.52
N HIS A 395 -5.94 6.53 -4.40
CA HIS A 395 -5.67 7.77 -5.13
C HIS A 395 -4.33 7.72 -5.85
N ILE A 396 -4.28 8.25 -7.07
CA ILE A 396 -3.01 8.48 -7.75
C ILE A 396 -2.62 9.93 -7.55
N GLY A 397 -1.45 10.12 -6.93
CA GLY A 397 -0.95 11.44 -6.56
C GLY A 397 -0.02 12.02 -7.61
N LEU A 398 -0.13 13.32 -7.86
CA LEU A 398 0.88 14.10 -8.57
C LEU A 398 1.37 15.24 -7.70
N LYS A 399 2.69 15.39 -7.59
CA LYS A 399 3.36 16.51 -6.92
C LYS A 399 4.11 17.36 -7.93
N TYR A 400 3.80 18.65 -7.97
CA TYR A 400 4.54 19.67 -8.70
C TYR A 400 5.21 20.65 -7.73
N VAL A 401 6.47 20.97 -8.00
CA VAL A 401 7.24 22.00 -7.31
C VAL A 401 7.85 22.91 -8.36
N GLY A 402 7.50 24.20 -8.34
CA GLY A 402 8.02 25.15 -9.32
C GLY A 402 7.44 26.56 -9.19
N SER A 403 7.97 27.48 -10.01
CA SER A 403 7.73 28.91 -9.92
C SER A 403 6.43 29.40 -10.57
N ASP A 404 5.77 28.58 -11.42
CA ASP A 404 4.48 28.89 -12.05
C ASP A 404 3.41 27.85 -11.71
N SER A 405 3.26 27.58 -10.42
CA SER A 405 2.33 26.58 -9.92
C SER A 405 0.87 26.89 -10.25
N CYS A 406 0.50 28.16 -10.42
CA CYS A 406 -0.85 28.57 -10.79
C CYS A 406 -1.21 28.19 -12.24
N ALA A 407 -0.33 28.45 -13.23
CA ALA A 407 -0.63 28.11 -14.61
C ALA A 407 -0.68 26.58 -14.82
N VAL A 408 0.27 25.85 -14.22
CA VAL A 408 0.29 24.38 -14.26
C VAL A 408 -0.96 23.80 -13.61
N SER A 409 -1.37 24.32 -12.44
CA SER A 409 -2.61 23.92 -11.80
C SER A 409 -3.82 24.18 -12.68
N HIS A 410 -3.95 25.36 -13.29
CA HIS A 410 -5.10 25.63 -14.17
C HIS A 410 -5.15 24.68 -15.37
N GLN A 411 -4.01 24.37 -15.98
CA GLN A 411 -3.94 23.45 -17.11
C GLN A 411 -4.33 22.03 -16.72
N LEU A 412 -3.73 21.51 -15.65
CA LEU A 412 -4.00 20.14 -15.19
C LEU A 412 -5.45 20.00 -14.72
N ASN A 413 -5.94 20.97 -13.94
CA ASN A 413 -7.32 21.01 -13.47
C ASN A 413 -8.30 21.04 -14.65
N ALA A 414 -8.04 21.83 -15.69
CA ALA A 414 -8.89 21.88 -16.88
C ALA A 414 -8.93 20.54 -17.61
N ASN A 415 -7.79 19.85 -17.73
CA ASN A 415 -7.71 18.53 -18.37
C ASN A 415 -8.50 17.47 -17.59
N LEU A 416 -8.25 17.36 -16.27
CA LEU A 416 -8.94 16.40 -15.40
C LEU A 416 -10.45 16.67 -15.34
N THR A 417 -10.85 17.94 -15.26
CA THR A 417 -12.27 18.34 -15.32
C THR A 417 -12.93 17.94 -16.63
N ALA A 418 -12.26 18.17 -17.77
CA ALA A 418 -12.81 17.86 -19.08
C ALA A 418 -13.06 16.36 -19.26
N ARG A 419 -12.36 15.52 -18.49
CA ARG A 419 -12.51 14.06 -18.46
C ARG A 419 -13.43 13.54 -17.35
N GLY A 420 -13.89 14.41 -16.45
CA GLY A 420 -14.78 14.02 -15.35
C GLY A 420 -14.09 13.25 -14.22
N VAL A 421 -12.76 13.33 -14.13
CA VAL A 421 -11.98 12.69 -13.06
C VAL A 421 -12.19 13.45 -11.76
N ALA A 422 -12.46 12.73 -10.67
CA ALA A 422 -12.55 13.31 -9.33
C ALA A 422 -11.13 13.70 -8.84
N VAL A 423 -10.95 14.93 -8.38
CA VAL A 423 -9.63 15.47 -7.99
C VAL A 423 -9.69 16.16 -6.64
N GLY A 424 -8.91 15.67 -5.69
CA GLY A 424 -8.51 16.41 -4.50
C GLY A 424 -7.24 17.21 -4.78
N GLN A 425 -7.20 18.49 -4.39
CA GLN A 425 -6.00 19.32 -4.52
C GLN A 425 -5.54 19.86 -3.16
N ARG A 426 -4.23 19.87 -2.95
CA ARG A 426 -3.61 20.54 -1.80
C ARG A 426 -2.41 21.38 -2.23
N THR A 427 -2.26 22.54 -1.59
CA THR A 427 -1.06 23.36 -1.72
C THR A 427 -0.29 23.32 -0.40
N THR A 428 1.02 23.16 -0.46
CA THR A 428 1.89 23.06 0.72
C THR A 428 3.01 24.09 0.66
N ALA A 429 3.57 24.43 1.81
CA ALA A 429 4.70 25.36 1.94
C ALA A 429 6.05 24.63 2.10
N ASP A 430 6.11 23.33 1.78
CA ASP A 430 7.23 22.42 2.09
C ASP A 430 8.57 22.82 1.43
N TYR A 431 8.57 23.80 0.50
CA TYR A 431 9.76 24.29 -0.22
C TYR A 431 10.01 25.79 -0.05
N GLY A 432 9.59 26.36 1.08
CA GLY A 432 9.87 27.76 1.42
C GLY A 432 9.09 28.75 0.57
N ALA A 433 9.75 29.57 -0.25
CA ALA A 433 9.06 30.51 -1.14
C ALA A 433 8.39 29.83 -2.34
N GLU A 434 8.83 28.61 -2.69
CA GLU A 434 8.22 27.78 -3.70
C GLU A 434 7.14 26.92 -3.03
N LYS A 435 5.90 27.02 -3.51
CA LYS A 435 4.80 26.19 -3.02
C LYS A 435 4.78 24.87 -3.78
N ALA A 436 4.59 23.75 -3.09
CA ALA A 436 4.24 22.51 -3.78
C ALA A 436 2.73 22.44 -3.98
N ILE A 437 2.30 21.89 -5.11
CA ILE A 437 0.92 21.53 -5.34
C ILE A 437 0.85 20.03 -5.51
N HIS A 438 -0.09 19.43 -4.79
CA HIS A 438 -0.42 18.02 -4.87
C HIS A 438 -1.83 17.86 -5.46
N TRP A 439 -1.98 16.95 -6.41
CA TRP A 439 -3.25 16.49 -6.94
C TRP A 439 -3.42 15.02 -6.61
N TYR A 440 -4.65 14.62 -6.31
CA TYR A 440 -5.02 13.27 -5.94
C TYR A 440 -6.24 12.90 -6.75
N THR A 441 -6.11 11.91 -7.62
CA THR A 441 -7.22 11.44 -8.46
C THR A 441 -7.70 10.09 -7.98
N GLY A 442 -9.01 9.94 -7.77
CA GLY A 442 -9.61 8.66 -7.39
C GLY A 442 -9.98 7.86 -8.63
N TYR A 443 -9.37 6.69 -8.82
CA TYR A 443 -9.71 5.72 -9.88
C TYR A 443 -10.13 4.39 -9.26
N ALA A 444 -11.02 3.66 -9.95
CA ALA A 444 -11.35 2.29 -9.60
C ALA A 444 -10.09 1.41 -9.66
N GLY A 445 -9.98 0.43 -8.76
CA GLY A 445 -8.87 -0.52 -8.78
C GLY A 445 -7.49 0.12 -8.62
N SER A 446 -7.39 1.24 -7.89
CA SER A 446 -6.11 1.87 -7.60
C SER A 446 -5.62 1.47 -6.20
N MET A 447 -4.31 1.27 -6.02
CA MET A 447 -3.69 1.54 -4.72
C MET A 447 -3.09 2.94 -4.77
N THR A 448 -2.78 3.57 -3.63
CA THR A 448 -2.15 4.89 -3.70
C THR A 448 -0.68 4.81 -3.99
N TRP A 449 -0.28 5.55 -5.01
CA TRP A 449 1.09 5.82 -5.38
C TRP A 449 1.16 7.23 -5.95
N GLU A 450 2.23 7.94 -5.62
CA GLU A 450 2.39 9.34 -5.99
C GLU A 450 3.64 9.59 -6.80
N TYR A 451 3.51 10.52 -7.75
CA TYR A 451 4.58 10.94 -8.63
C TYR A 451 5.09 12.33 -8.32
N TRP A 452 6.39 12.52 -8.51
CA TRP A 452 7.02 13.82 -8.45
C TRP A 452 7.56 14.23 -9.82
N VAL A 453 7.23 15.45 -10.23
CA VAL A 453 7.75 16.07 -11.46
C VAL A 453 9.17 16.58 -11.25
N THR A 454 10.14 15.99 -11.95
CA THR A 454 11.56 16.38 -11.85
C THR A 454 12.01 17.34 -12.97
N GLY A 455 12.94 18.25 -12.64
CA GLY A 455 13.47 19.27 -13.57
C GLY A 455 13.64 20.69 -13.01
N CYS A 456 13.18 20.94 -11.77
CA CYS A 456 13.44 22.16 -11.01
C CYS A 456 14.46 21.88 -9.88
N PRO A 457 15.39 22.81 -9.57
CA PRO A 457 16.49 22.55 -8.63
C PRO A 457 15.97 22.29 -7.21
N SER A 458 15.87 21.02 -6.85
CA SER A 458 15.47 20.52 -5.53
C SER A 458 16.68 20.47 -4.59
N TYR A 459 16.97 21.59 -3.94
CA TYR A 459 17.89 21.60 -2.80
C TYR A 459 17.11 21.80 -1.49
N SER A 460 16.27 20.83 -1.14
CA SER A 460 15.92 20.50 0.25
C SER A 460 15.30 19.11 0.30
N THR A 461 15.71 18.31 1.29
CA THR A 461 15.31 16.92 1.49
C THR A 461 14.54 16.76 2.80
N ASP A 462 13.54 17.61 3.01
CA ASP A 462 12.66 17.46 4.17
C ASP A 462 11.33 16.85 3.70
N SER A 463 11.04 15.70 4.27
CA SER A 463 10.19 14.63 3.75
C SER A 463 8.73 14.70 4.22
N GLU A 464 8.24 15.86 4.64
CA GLU A 464 6.94 15.98 5.31
C GLU A 464 5.84 16.43 4.34
N ALA A 465 5.07 15.48 3.81
CA ALA A 465 3.84 15.77 3.08
C ALA A 465 2.63 15.64 4.03
N ASP A 466 2.03 16.76 4.47
CA ASP A 466 0.90 16.72 5.44
C ASP A 466 -0.48 16.66 4.80
N VAL A 467 -1.02 15.50 4.47
CA VAL A 467 -2.43 15.40 4.08
C VAL A 467 -3.33 15.90 5.23
N CYS A 468 -3.67 17.17 5.22
CA CYS A 468 -4.61 17.77 6.15
C CYS A 468 -6.01 17.51 5.58
N ALA A 469 -6.77 16.68 6.25
CA ALA A 469 -8.11 16.23 5.87
C ALA A 469 -9.23 17.27 6.11
N CYS A 470 -8.92 18.49 6.58
CA CYS A 470 -9.93 19.36 7.19
C CYS A 470 -10.34 20.51 6.23
N HIS A 471 -11.57 20.41 5.72
CA HIS A 471 -12.49 21.43 5.17
C HIS A 471 -11.94 22.84 4.84
N ALA A 472 -12.13 23.30 3.59
CA ALA A 472 -12.06 24.66 2.96
C ALA A 472 -10.94 25.68 3.31
N SER A 473 -10.32 25.62 4.49
CA SER A 473 -9.34 26.57 5.00
C SER A 473 -8.00 25.90 5.29
N ASN A 474 -7.64 24.88 4.50
CA ASN A 474 -6.50 23.97 4.65
C ASN A 474 -5.13 24.69 4.60
N ASN A 475 -4.91 25.51 5.60
CA ASN A 475 -3.85 26.47 5.79
C ASN A 475 -3.54 26.44 7.28
N ASP A 476 -2.33 26.01 7.64
CA ASP A 476 -1.81 25.92 9.01
C ASP A 476 -2.06 27.20 9.81
N LYS A 477 -2.14 28.34 9.13
CA LYS A 477 -2.44 29.63 9.72
C LYS A 477 -3.85 29.72 10.29
N ILE A 478 -4.87 29.22 9.58
CA ILE A 478 -6.27 29.29 10.05
C ILE A 478 -6.47 28.30 11.20
N PHE A 479 -5.90 27.09 11.08
CA PHE A 479 -5.90 26.13 12.18
C PHE A 479 -5.22 26.69 13.45
N LEU A 480 -4.04 27.32 13.30
CA LEU A 480 -3.34 27.97 14.42
C LEU A 480 -4.14 29.16 14.99
N GLU A 481 -4.79 29.94 14.15
CA GLU A 481 -5.62 31.07 14.58
C GLU A 481 -6.89 30.62 15.33
N GLU A 482 -7.50 29.50 14.94
CA GLU A 482 -8.74 28.98 15.54
C GLU A 482 -8.50 28.11 16.78
N THR A 483 -7.44 27.30 16.77
CA THR A 483 -7.17 26.32 17.84
C THR A 483 -6.07 26.76 18.79
N GLY A 484 -5.23 27.72 18.39
CA GLY A 484 -4.02 28.09 19.12
C GLY A 484 -2.90 27.03 19.10
N ALA A 485 -3.09 25.93 18.37
CA ALA A 485 -2.15 24.82 18.23
C ALA A 485 -1.43 24.87 16.88
N ASN A 486 -0.14 24.55 16.87
CA ASN A 486 0.67 24.47 15.65
C ASN A 486 0.90 22.99 15.29
N CYS A 487 0.43 22.56 14.11
CA CYS A 487 0.58 21.18 13.62
C CYS A 487 2.05 20.72 13.58
N THR A 488 2.97 21.62 13.25
CA THR A 488 4.42 21.31 13.12
C THR A 488 5.17 21.08 14.44
N ARG A 489 4.51 21.25 15.60
CA ARG A 489 5.18 21.14 16.92
C ARG A 489 4.66 20.00 17.81
N PHE A 490 3.65 19.27 17.37
CA PHE A 490 3.13 18.10 18.07
C PHE A 490 3.50 16.85 17.27
N GLY A 491 4.53 16.14 17.71
CA GLY A 491 4.95 14.90 17.05
C GLY A 491 6.30 14.37 17.52
N GLU A 492 7.20 15.23 17.99
CA GLU A 492 8.59 14.79 18.21
C GLU A 492 8.79 13.91 19.47
N ASP A 493 8.01 14.08 20.56
CA ASP A 493 8.35 13.44 21.85
C ASP A 493 7.19 12.95 22.73
N LYS A 494 5.92 13.10 22.32
CA LYS A 494 4.76 12.72 23.15
C LYS A 494 3.64 12.14 22.31
N TRP A 495 3.32 10.87 22.55
CA TRP A 495 2.03 10.29 22.19
C TRP A 495 0.92 11.21 22.70
N LEU A 496 0.02 11.64 21.82
CA LEU A 496 -1.26 12.22 22.23
C LEU A 496 -2.10 11.09 22.83
N ILE A 497 -1.81 10.74 24.09
CA ILE A 497 -2.71 9.94 24.90
C ILE A 497 -3.90 10.85 25.19
N HIS A 498 -4.96 10.73 24.40
CA HIS A 498 -6.26 11.19 24.84
C HIS A 498 -6.75 10.25 25.94
N ASP A 499 -6.47 10.61 27.20
CA ASP A 499 -7.25 10.14 28.34
C ASP A 499 -8.70 10.60 28.08
N ARG A 500 -9.52 9.73 27.46
CA ARG A 500 -10.95 9.97 27.28
C ARG A 500 -11.59 9.93 28.68
N ALA A 501 -12.07 11.10 29.13
CA ALA A 501 -12.94 11.25 30.31
C ALA A 501 -14.37 10.81 30.01
#